data_AF-A0A5K1D7Z4-F1
#
_entry.id   AF-A0A5K1D7Z4-F1
#
_cell.length_a   1.000
_cell.length_b   1.000
_cell.length_c   1.000
_cell.angle_alpha   90.00
_cell.angle_beta   90.00
_cell.angle_gamma   90.00
#
_symmetry.space_group_name_H-M   'P 1'
#
loop_
_entity.id
_entity.type
_entity.pdbx_description
1 polymer ?
#
loop_
_entity_poly.entity_id
_entity_poly.type
_entity_poly.pdbx_seq_one_letter_code
_entity_poly.pdbx_strand_id
1 'polypeptide(L)' 'WKGLNDFNSSNRTALYCDQGDPTKGFYKSNQNLHFYWILGAGHF' A
#
# COMPACT_ATOMS: atom_id res chain seq x y z
N TRP A 1 17.20 4.81 -6.80
CA TRP A 1 16.35 4.68 -8.00
C TRP A 1 15.71 6.02 -8.34
N LYS A 2 15.46 6.30 -9.63
CA LYS A 2 14.68 7.48 -10.04
C LYS A 2 13.27 7.36 -9.43
N GLY A 3 12.74 8.45 -8.85
CA GLY A 3 11.43 8.46 -8.18
C GLY A 3 11.42 7.87 -6.77
N LEU A 4 12.56 7.44 -6.20
CA LEU A 4 12.59 6.91 -4.83
C LEU A 4 12.17 7.95 -3.79
N ASN A 5 12.56 9.22 -3.98
CA ASN A 5 12.16 10.29 -3.08
C ASN A 5 10.64 10.50 -3.12
N ASP A 6 10.05 10.57 -4.32
CA ASP A 6 8.60 10.72 -4.49
C ASP A 6 7.83 9.51 -3.94
N PHE A 7 8.40 8.31 -4.10
CA PHE A 7 7.89 7.13 -3.43
C PHE A 7 7.97 7.36 -1.92
N ASN A 8 9.12 7.60 -1.31
CA ASN A 8 9.21 7.75 0.15
C ASN A 8 8.31 8.85 0.74
N SER A 9 8.14 9.99 0.04
CA SER A 9 7.32 11.12 0.49
C SER A 9 5.82 10.96 0.28
N SER A 10 5.36 10.01 -0.55
CA SER A 10 3.92 9.83 -0.79
C SER A 10 3.20 9.10 0.35
N ASN A 11 1.94 9.44 0.56
CA ASN A 11 1.09 8.77 1.54
C ASN A 11 0.67 7.37 1.07
N ARG A 12 0.25 6.54 2.01
CA ARG A 12 -0.33 5.22 1.72
C ARG A 12 -1.84 5.37 1.56
N THR A 13 -2.42 4.61 0.65
CA THR A 13 -3.87 4.54 0.48
C THR A 13 -4.41 3.29 1.18
N ALA A 14 -5.45 3.45 1.99
CA ALA A 14 -6.11 2.34 2.67
C ALA A 14 -6.87 1.45 1.67
N LEU A 15 -6.79 0.15 1.87
CA LEU A 15 -7.54 -0.86 1.12
C LEU A 15 -8.67 -1.42 1.97
N TYR A 16 -9.86 -1.49 1.37
CA TYR A 16 -11.08 -2.04 1.94
C TYR A 16 -11.64 -3.08 0.97
N CYS A 17 -12.26 -4.15 1.47
CA CYS A 17 -12.95 -5.14 0.63
C CYS A 17 -14.37 -4.66 0.27
N ASP A 18 -15.10 -4.15 1.25
CA ASP A 18 -16.48 -3.69 1.11
C ASP A 18 -16.71 -2.35 1.86
N GLN A 19 -17.85 -1.70 1.63
CA GLN A 19 -18.23 -0.51 2.38
C GLN A 19 -18.48 -0.85 3.85
N GLY A 20 -17.79 -0.15 4.75
CA GLY A 20 -17.91 -0.34 6.21
C GLY A 20 -16.96 -1.38 6.79
N ASP A 21 -16.23 -2.10 5.94
CA ASP A 21 -15.23 -3.07 6.38
C ASP A 21 -13.98 -2.38 6.95
N PRO A 22 -13.31 -2.97 7.96
CA PRO A 22 -12.06 -2.41 8.46
C PRO A 22 -10.98 -2.46 7.39
N THR A 23 -10.02 -1.53 7.46
CA THR A 23 -8.86 -1.51 6.58
C THR A 23 -8.17 -2.88 6.58
N LYS A 24 -8.04 -3.50 5.41
CA LYS A 24 -7.38 -4.81 5.24
C LYS A 24 -5.91 -4.67 4.87
N GLY A 25 -5.53 -3.50 4.38
CA GLY A 25 -4.17 -3.24 3.97
C GLY A 25 -3.96 -1.81 3.56
N PHE A 26 -2.72 -1.53 3.17
CA PHE A 26 -2.34 -0.28 2.56
C PHE A 26 -1.62 -0.57 1.26
N TYR A 27 -1.85 0.26 0.26
CA TYR A 27 -1.07 0.23 -0.96
C TYR A 27 -0.38 1.57 -1.21
N LYS A 28 0.70 1.49 -1.97
CA LYS A 28 1.45 2.63 -2.45
C LYS A 28 2.01 2.32 -3.81
N SER A 29 1.90 3.28 -4.74
CA SER A 29 2.38 3.10 -6.11
C SER A 29 3.15 4.32 -6.58
N ASN A 30 4.28 4.10 -7.25
CA ASN A 30 5.01 5.12 -7.99
C ASN A 30 5.55 4.50 -9.28
N GLN A 31 5.11 5.03 -10.43
CA GLN A 31 5.41 4.47 -11.75
C GLN A 31 5.07 2.97 -11.79
N ASN A 32 6.06 2.12 -12.06
CA ASN A 32 5.95 0.67 -12.16
C ASN A 32 6.23 -0.07 -10.84
N LEU A 33 6.43 0.65 -9.73
CA LEU A 33 6.59 0.06 -8.39
C LEU A 33 5.25 0.11 -7.63
N HIS A 34 4.73 -1.06 -7.31
CA HIS A 34 3.55 -1.23 -6.46
C HIS A 34 3.95 -1.98 -5.19
N PHE A 35 3.63 -1.41 -4.04
CA PHE A 35 3.95 -1.99 -2.75
C PHE A 35 2.69 -2.10 -1.89
N TYR A 36 2.52 -3.25 -1.25
CA TYR A 36 1.35 -3.58 -0.45
C TYR A 36 1.78 -3.99 0.96
N TRP A 37 1.05 -3.48 1.94
CA TRP A 37 1.09 -3.95 3.32
C TRP A 37 -0.25 -4.61 3.61
N ILE A 38 -0.28 -5.94 3.59
CA ILE A 38 -1.48 -6.71 3.91
C ILE A 38 -1.51 -6.95 5.41
N LEU A 39 -2.56 -6.49 6.09
CA LEU A 39 -2.69 -6.65 7.54
C LEU A 39 -3.11 -8.08 7.87
N GLY A 40 -2.53 -8.65 8.93
CA GLY A 40 -2.79 -10.02 9.36
C GLY A 40 -2.14 -11.11 8.50
N ALA A 41 -1.45 -10.74 7.41
CA ALA A 41 -0.67 -11.69 6.61
C ALA A 41 0.71 -11.94 7.24
N GLY A 42 1.13 -13.21 7.22
CA GLY A 42 2.46 -13.66 7.65
C GLY A 42 3.25 -14.30 6.51
N HIS A 43 4.49 -14.71 6.78
CA HIS A 43 5.29 -15.52 5.85
C HIS A 43 4.70 -16.94 5.84
N PHE A 44 4.07 -17.30 4.72
CA PHE A 44 3.53 -18.62 4.45
C PHE A 44 4.48 -19.40 3.53
#